data_AF-A0A6B1YMD4-F1
#
_entry.id   AF-A0A6B1YMD4-F1
#
_cell.length_a   1.000
_cell.length_b   1.000
_cell.length_c   1.000
_cell.angle_alpha   90.00
_cell.angle_beta   90.00
_cell.angle_gamma   90.00
#
_symmetry.space_group_name_H-M   'P 1'
#
loop_
_entity.id
_entity.type
_entity.pdbx_description
1 polymer ?
#
loop_
_entity_poly.entity_id
_entity_poly.type
_entity_poly.pdbx_seq_one_letter_code
_entity_poly.pdbx_strand_id
1 'polypeptide(L)'
;MLPLCIVVDESGRLVSQGEFTGDCTGYVLMTPADFAGSMTVAQLFGWPDPVAFGAAFTTAFGVVLGCAVVAHTIGSLAGFFDTNREEEL
;
A
#
# COMPACT_ATOMS: atom_id res chain seq x y z
N MET A 1 -34.66 5.55 -7.21
CA MET A 1 -33.74 6.16 -6.23
C MET A 1 -34.27 5.79 -4.87
N LEU A 2 -33.70 4.77 -4.23
CA LEU A 2 -34.15 4.35 -2.91
C LEU A 2 -33.20 4.95 -1.86
N PRO A 3 -33.74 5.63 -0.84
CA PRO A 3 -32.93 6.31 0.16
C PRO A 3 -32.19 5.30 1.05
N LEU A 4 -30.91 5.55 1.32
CA LEU A 4 -30.10 4.69 2.19
C LEU A 4 -30.46 4.96 3.66
N CYS A 5 -30.73 3.90 4.42
CA CYS A 5 -31.01 3.98 5.85
C CYS A 5 -29.71 4.14 6.65
N ILE A 6 -29.69 5.11 7.56
CA ILE A 6 -28.58 5.35 8.49
C ILE A 6 -29.06 5.16 9.92
N VAL A 7 -28.24 4.46 10.70
CA VAL A 7 -28.42 4.30 12.15
C VAL A 7 -27.21 4.89 12.88
N VAL A 8 -27.43 5.37 14.10
CA VAL A 8 -26.34 5.74 15.00
C VAL A 8 -25.97 4.50 15.80
N ASP A 9 -24.75 4.01 15.61
CA ASP A 9 -24.18 2.89 16.36
C ASP A 9 -23.94 3.28 17.83
N GLU A 10 -23.75 2.30 18.72
CA GLU A 10 -23.48 2.51 20.16
C GLU A 10 -22.24 3.39 20.40
N SER A 11 -21.32 3.42 19.43
CA SER A 11 -20.14 4.27 19.39
C SER A 11 -20.40 5.74 19.00
N GLY A 12 -21.67 6.12 18.74
CA GLY A 12 -22.07 7.45 18.28
C GLY A 12 -21.74 7.72 16.80
N ARG A 13 -21.39 6.68 16.04
CA ARG A 13 -21.02 6.79 14.61
C ARG A 13 -22.21 6.52 13.71
N LEU A 14 -22.27 7.20 12.57
CA LEU A 14 -23.29 6.97 11.55
C LEU A 14 -22.89 5.75 10.71
N VAL A 15 -23.75 4.73 10.68
CA VAL A 15 -23.54 3.49 9.93
C VAL A 15 -24.70 3.27 8.97
N SER A 16 -24.37 2.97 7.71
CA SER A 16 -25.38 2.62 6.69
C SER A 16 -25.83 1.17 6.85
N GLN A 17 -27.12 0.92 7.03
CA GLN A 17 -27.71 -0.42 7.16
C GLN A 17 -28.35 -0.94 5.87
N GLY A 18 -28.17 -0.22 4.75
CA GLY A 18 -28.75 -0.59 3.47
C GLY A 18 -30.18 -0.05 3.29
N GLU A 19 -31.05 -0.86 2.70
CA GLU A 19 -32.39 -0.42 2.29
C GLU A 19 -33.43 -0.63 3.38
N PHE A 20 -34.25 0.40 3.64
CA PHE A 20 -35.47 0.42 4.47
C PHE A 20 -35.58 -0.67 5.55
N THR A 21 -35.19 -0.32 6.77
CA THR A 21 -35.45 -1.12 7.98
C THR A 21 -36.30 -0.31 8.97
N GLY A 22 -37.01 -0.99 9.87
CA GLY A 22 -37.88 -0.32 10.85
C GLY A 22 -37.15 0.57 11.86
N ASP A 23 -35.83 0.41 11.98
CA ASP A 23 -34.97 1.04 12.99
C ASP A 23 -34.13 2.21 12.44
N CYS A 24 -34.52 2.79 11.30
CA CYS A 24 -33.78 3.89 10.67
C CYS A 24 -33.83 5.17 11.52
N THR A 25 -32.67 5.69 11.90
CA THR A 25 -32.54 7.01 12.55
C THR A 25 -32.66 8.16 11.54
N GLY A 26 -32.31 7.92 10.28
CA GLY A 26 -32.45 8.90 9.20
C GLY A 26 -32.21 8.30 7.81
N TYR A 27 -32.58 9.07 6.79
CA TYR A 27 -32.45 8.70 5.38
C TYR A 27 -31.52 9.67 4.67
N VAL A 28 -30.57 9.15 3.90
CA VAL A 28 -29.71 9.97 3.06
C VAL A 28 -30.07 9.77 1.59
N LEU A 29 -30.27 10.89 0.89
CA LEU A 29 -30.53 10.95 -0.55
C LEU A 29 -29.22 10.83 -1.34
N MET A 30 -28.42 9.83 -1.02
CA MET A 30 -27.20 9.49 -1.75
C MET A 30 -27.48 8.22 -2.53
N THR A 31 -27.14 8.19 -3.82
CA THR A 31 -27.35 6.96 -4.58
C THR A 31 -26.40 5.87 -4.08
N PRO A 32 -26.76 4.58 -4.18
CA PRO A 32 -25.84 3.50 -3.85
C PRO A 32 -24.51 3.58 -4.63
N ALA A 33 -24.55 4.13 -5.85
CA ALA A 33 -23.37 4.36 -6.68
C ALA A 33 -22.46 5.45 -6.10
N ASP A 34 -23.03 6.55 -5.58
CA ASP A 34 -22.26 7.61 -4.92
C ASP A 34 -21.62 7.11 -3.63
N PHE A 35 -22.30 6.24 -2.88
CA PHE A 35 -21.75 5.62 -1.67
C PHE A 35 -20.59 4.65 -1.98
N ALA A 36 -20.72 3.84 -3.03
CA ALA A 36 -19.61 3.01 -3.49
C ALA A 36 -18.41 3.85 -3.95
N GLY A 37 -18.67 4.97 -4.63
CA GLY A 37 -17.65 5.95 -5.01
C GLY A 37 -16.96 6.60 -3.81
N SER A 38 -17.70 6.99 -2.78
CA SER A 38 -17.11 7.61 -1.59
C SER A 38 -16.23 6.64 -0.79
N MET A 39 -16.60 5.36 -0.72
CA MET A 39 -15.77 4.32 -0.08
C MET A 39 -14.46 4.07 -0.83
N THR A 40 -14.50 4.05 -2.16
CA THR A 40 -13.27 3.88 -2.98
C THR A 40 -12.34 5.10 -2.89
N VAL A 41 -12.91 6.32 -2.86
CA VAL A 41 -12.12 7.54 -2.61
C VAL A 41 -11.54 7.55 -1.19
N ALA A 42 -12.29 7.11 -0.18
CA ALA A 42 -11.79 7.01 1.18
C ALA A 42 -10.61 6.02 1.31
N GLN A 43 -10.63 4.92 0.55
CA GLN A 43 -9.52 3.97 0.49
C GLN A 43 -8.26 4.55 -0.16
N LEU A 44 -8.40 5.43 -1.15
CA LEU A 44 -7.25 6.11 -1.79
C LEU A 44 -6.52 7.08 -0.85
N PHE A 45 -7.24 7.67 0.10
CA PHE A 45 -6.66 8.54 1.14
C PHE A 45 -6.32 7.80 2.44
N GLY A 46 -6.58 6.49 2.50
CA GLY A 46 -6.15 5.65 3.60
C GLY A 46 -4.63 5.59 3.69
N TRP A 47 -4.08 5.57 4.91
CA TRP A 47 -2.66 5.34 5.09
C TRP A 47 -2.30 3.98 4.47
N PRO A 48 -1.25 3.90 3.62
CA PRO A 48 -0.89 2.66 2.97
C PRO A 48 -0.48 1.61 4.01
N ASP A 49 -0.74 0.34 3.69
CA ASP A 49 -0.31 -0.78 4.53
C ASP A 49 1.21 -0.68 4.77
N PRO A 50 1.67 -0.63 6.05
CA PRO A 50 3.07 -0.38 6.37
C PRO A 50 3.99 -1.50 5.86
N VAL A 51 3.47 -2.73 5.73
CA VAL A 51 4.23 -3.87 5.21
C VAL A 51 4.43 -3.72 3.70
N ALA A 52 3.37 -3.39 2.96
CA ALA A 52 3.44 -3.14 1.52
C ALA A 52 4.37 -1.97 1.18
N PHE A 53 4.31 -0.89 1.97
CA PHE A 53 5.21 0.26 1.79
C PHE A 53 6.67 -0.09 2.09
N GLY A 54 6.93 -0.82 3.18
CA GLY A 54 8.28 -1.29 3.51
C GLY A 54 8.87 -2.23 2.46
N ALA A 55 8.04 -3.13 1.91
CA ALA A 55 8.45 -4.02 0.82
C ALA A 55 8.78 -3.25 -0.46
N ALA A 56 7.96 -2.25 -0.83
CA ALA A 56 8.23 -1.42 -2.01
C ALA A 56 9.52 -0.59 -1.84
N PHE A 57 9.77 -0.05 -0.65
CA PHE A 57 10.98 0.70 -0.37
C PHE A 57 12.23 -0.20 -0.41
N THR A 58 12.20 -1.34 0.28
CA THR A 58 13.33 -2.27 0.34
C THR A 58 13.66 -2.90 -1.00
N THR A 59 12.67 -3.16 -1.85
CA THR A 59 12.91 -3.65 -3.21
C THR A 59 13.58 -2.60 -4.09
N ALA A 60 13.11 -1.36 -4.08
CA ALA A 60 13.70 -0.28 -4.88
C ALA A 60 15.17 -0.01 -4.52
N PHE A 61 15.48 0.14 -3.23
CA PHE A 61 16.85 0.40 -2.78
C PHE A 61 17.71 -0.86 -2.75
N GLY A 62 17.13 -2.01 -2.43
CA GLY A 62 17.82 -3.30 -2.36
C GLY A 62 18.35 -3.76 -3.71
N VAL A 63 17.63 -3.48 -4.80
CA VAL A 63 18.11 -3.81 -6.17
C VAL A 63 19.36 -3.01 -6.51
N VAL A 64 19.38 -1.70 -6.24
CA VAL A 64 20.53 -0.83 -6.55
C VAL A 64 21.75 -1.24 -5.72
N LEU A 65 21.57 -1.43 -4.41
CA LEU A 65 22.64 -1.88 -3.52
C LEU A 65 23.14 -3.28 -3.89
N GLY A 66 22.24 -4.20 -4.26
CA GLY A 66 22.60 -5.54 -4.70
C GLY A 66 23.50 -5.52 -5.92
N CYS A 67 23.15 -4.75 -6.94
CA CYS A 67 23.98 -4.58 -8.14
C CYS A 67 25.36 -4.00 -7.81
N ALA A 68 25.43 -3.00 -6.92
CA ALA A 68 26.69 -2.40 -6.49
C ALA A 68 27.60 -3.39 -5.75
N VAL A 69 27.03 -4.20 -4.84
CA VAL A 69 27.79 -5.23 -4.11
C VAL A 69 28.32 -6.30 -5.07
N VAL A 70 27.50 -6.78 -5.99
CA VAL A 70 27.94 -7.77 -6.99
C VAL A 70 29.10 -7.21 -7.83
N ALA A 71 28.97 -5.98 -8.35
CA ALA A 71 30.04 -5.35 -9.11
C ALA A 71 31.34 -5.20 -8.29
N HIS A 72 31.23 -4.82 -7.01
CA HIS A 72 32.38 -4.67 -6.13
C HIS A 72 33.08 -6.01 -5.85
N THR A 73 32.32 -7.08 -5.60
CA THR A 73 32.89 -8.42 -5.36
C THR A 73 33.64 -8.94 -6.58
N ILE A 74 33.09 -8.77 -7.79
CA ILE A 74 33.74 -9.19 -9.03
C ILE A 74 35.01 -8.36 -9.27
N GLY A 75 34.96 -7.04 -9.07
CA GLY A 75 36.13 -6.18 -9.19
C GLY A 75 37.25 -6.54 -8.21
N SER A 76 36.90 -6.87 -6.95
CA SER A 76 37.88 -7.29 -5.95
C SER A 76 38.55 -8.63 -6.31
N LEU A 77 37.79 -9.58 -6.86
CA LEU A 77 38.34 -10.85 -7.33
C LEU A 77 39.26 -10.65 -8.54
N ALA A 78 38.83 -9.84 -9.52
CA ALA A 78 39.62 -9.54 -10.71
C ALA A 78 40.95 -8.85 -10.34
N GLY A 79 40.93 -7.89 -9.42
CA GLY A 79 42.14 -7.23 -8.92
C GLY A 79 43.11 -8.19 -8.23
N PHE A 80 42.60 -9.14 -7.45
CA PHE A 80 43.44 -10.14 -6.78
C PHE A 80 44.19 -11.05 -7.78
N PHE A 81 43.54 -11.44 -8.87
CA PHE A 81 44.19 -12.25 -9.91
C PHE A 81 45.18 -11.46 -10.76
N ASP A 82 44.94 -10.17 -10.98
CA ASP A 82 45.86 -9.32 -11.73
C ASP A 82 47.14 -9.04 -10.94
N THR A 83 47.03 -8.76 -9.63
CA THR A 83 48.21 -8.57 -8.74
C THR A 83 49.10 -9.81 -8.65
N ASN A 84 48.53 -11.02 -8.56
CA ASN A 84 49.33 -12.25 -8.53
C ASN A 84 50.06 -12.54 -9.85
N ARG A 85 49.56 -12.03 -10.98
CA ARG A 85 50.18 -12.22 -12.30
C ARG A 85 51.40 -11.31 -12.51
N GLU A 86 51.47 -10.17 -11.82
CA GLU A 86 52.61 -9.24 -11.88
C GLU A 86 53.80 -9.73 -11.03
N GLU A 87 53.58 -10.56 -10.00
CA GLU A 87 54.64 -11.13 -9.16
C GLU A 87 55.36 -12.35 -9.77
N GLU A 88 54.78 -12.97 -10.81
CA GLU A 88 55.36 -14.14 -11.51
C GLU A 88 56.23 -13.79 -12.75
N LEU A 89 56.38 -12.50 -13.09
CA LEU A 89 57.20 -11.98 -14.20
C LEU A 89 58.48 -11.31 -13.70
#